data_AF-A0A151BUB2-F1
#
_entry.id   AF-A0A151BUB2-F1
#
_cell.length_a   1.000
_cell.length_b   1.000
_cell.length_c   1.000
_cell.angle_alpha   90.00
_cell.angle_beta   90.00
_cell.angle_gamma   90.00
#
_symmetry.space_group_name_H-M   'P 1'
#
loop_
_entity.id
_entity.type
_entity.pdbx_description
1 polymer ?
#
loop_
_entity_poly.entity_id
_entity_poly.type
_entity_poly.pdbx_seq_one_letter_code
_entity_poly.pdbx_strand_id
1 'polypeptide(L)'
;MRAAQESIVTDLEQARVAADVGPTSATGWSAVWADESVAGLLPMPWVSVAHDSSRPEGRPEVIVRDADGMRHGPEAPPEDVADQLLTLFEAREEDRAGIVEALADSEDADELLDGLSALGLPSMTPADPETMVMVIAGAPVEARFGAHKAGPAWLASLDPQTTLVLPVDDSDEVGAGARLPHSQEVFVTVSTVVGGRRRQLVLWRSADATGFEIWHKGEQLGRWIWNRAWRTTMMQTLDIEPHVVEALAAIAAGPVEAVDLRVLLRRKAGTGTELTELVGLLGLPPGVADLANGRVEPQQVPGAERLERQGMARSMRTALREEPPLSPRPAVQGLYLLYTIGTVLACLIMALVSLTGVVRLTTGESEEWLFLVFSMGMTLLLGWTARYRVRRVLAARRTSPS
;
A
#
# COMPACT_ATOMS: atom_id res chain seq x y z
N MET A 1 -19.97 -33.70 7.67
CA MET A 1 -19.40 -33.02 8.86
C MET A 1 -18.84 -31.70 8.35
N ARG A 2 -19.32 -30.54 8.83
CA ARG A 2 -18.83 -29.23 8.37
C ARG A 2 -17.42 -29.03 8.89
N ALA A 3 -16.41 -29.02 8.03
CA ALA A 3 -15.09 -28.62 8.47
C ALA A 3 -15.00 -27.10 8.30
N ALA A 4 -14.61 -26.41 9.37
CA ALA A 4 -14.36 -24.99 9.32
C ALA A 4 -13.15 -24.71 8.41
N GLN A 5 -13.13 -23.59 7.69
CA GLN A 5 -12.01 -23.13 6.87
C GLN A 5 -10.64 -23.35 7.53
N GLU A 6 -10.55 -23.18 8.86
CA GLU A 6 -9.35 -23.42 9.66
C GLU A 6 -8.80 -24.85 9.58
N SER A 7 -9.66 -25.88 9.50
CA SER A 7 -9.18 -27.26 9.39
C SER A 7 -8.56 -27.53 8.02
N ILE A 8 -9.17 -27.00 6.95
CA ILE A 8 -8.64 -27.13 5.57
C ILE A 8 -7.27 -26.47 5.46
N VAL A 9 -7.15 -25.24 5.98
CA VAL A 9 -5.88 -24.51 6.02
C VAL A 9 -4.84 -25.29 6.82
N THR A 10 -5.23 -25.84 7.98
CA THR A 10 -4.31 -26.62 8.83
C THR A 10 -3.82 -27.88 8.12
N ASP A 11 -4.70 -28.62 7.44
CA ASP A 11 -4.35 -29.85 6.73
C ASP A 11 -3.40 -29.56 5.55
N LEU A 12 -3.65 -28.50 4.79
CA LEU A 12 -2.80 -28.07 3.68
C LEU A 12 -1.42 -27.56 4.15
N GLU A 13 -1.37 -26.83 5.27
CA GLU A 13 -0.11 -26.40 5.88
C GLU A 13 0.71 -27.58 6.41
N GLN A 14 0.07 -28.58 7.03
CA GLN A 14 0.74 -29.80 7.46
C GLN A 14 1.30 -30.58 6.26
N ALA A 15 0.56 -30.60 5.16
CA ALA A 15 0.99 -31.18 3.89
C ALA A 15 2.03 -30.35 3.14
N ARG A 16 2.32 -29.12 3.61
CA ARG A 16 3.23 -28.14 2.97
C ARG A 16 2.83 -27.77 1.54
N VAL A 17 1.53 -27.73 1.27
CA VAL A 17 0.99 -27.28 -0.02
C VAL A 17 0.71 -25.79 0.06
N ALA A 18 1.25 -25.03 -0.89
CA ALA A 18 0.91 -23.62 -1.07
C ALA A 18 -0.44 -23.53 -1.79
N ALA A 19 -1.40 -22.90 -1.13
CA ALA A 19 -2.78 -22.82 -1.58
C ALA A 19 -3.48 -21.59 -0.99
N ASP A 20 -4.50 -21.08 -1.66
CA ASP A 20 -5.44 -20.13 -1.10
C ASP A 20 -6.78 -20.82 -0.81
N VAL A 21 -7.24 -20.74 0.43
CA VAL A 21 -8.47 -21.38 0.89
C VAL A 21 -9.55 -20.33 1.11
N GLY A 22 -10.60 -20.35 0.30
CA GLY A 22 -11.76 -19.46 0.41
C GLY A 22 -12.63 -19.75 1.65
N PRO A 23 -13.56 -18.84 1.98
CA PRO A 23 -14.46 -19.00 3.12
C PRO A 23 -15.35 -20.24 2.96
N THR A 24 -15.73 -20.87 4.08
CA THR A 24 -16.66 -22.00 4.04
C THR A 24 -18.10 -21.51 3.94
N SER A 25 -18.85 -21.95 2.93
CA SER A 25 -20.26 -21.63 2.72
C SER A 25 -21.14 -22.13 3.89
N ALA A 26 -22.36 -21.61 3.99
CA ALA A 26 -23.34 -22.07 4.98
C ALA A 26 -23.69 -23.58 4.83
N THR A 27 -23.53 -24.11 3.62
CA THR A 27 -23.72 -25.52 3.26
C THR A 27 -22.48 -26.38 3.53
N GLY A 28 -21.34 -25.78 3.91
CA GLY A 28 -20.13 -26.47 4.37
C GLY A 28 -19.02 -26.64 3.33
N TRP A 29 -19.05 -25.88 2.25
CA TRP A 29 -18.12 -25.97 1.11
C TRP A 29 -17.05 -24.89 1.16
N SER A 30 -15.81 -25.23 0.83
CA SER A 30 -14.71 -24.26 0.68
C SER A 30 -14.04 -24.43 -0.67
N ALA A 31 -13.70 -23.31 -1.31
CA ALA A 31 -12.85 -23.29 -2.49
C ALA A 31 -11.38 -23.38 -2.06
N VAL A 32 -10.58 -24.16 -2.80
CA VAL A 32 -9.14 -24.26 -2.59
C VAL A 32 -8.42 -24.03 -3.91
N TRP A 33 -7.61 -22.98 -3.97
CA TRP A 33 -6.73 -22.70 -5.09
C TRP A 33 -5.34 -23.24 -4.78
N ALA A 34 -4.74 -24.05 -5.64
CA ALA A 34 -3.40 -24.57 -5.40
C ALA A 34 -2.68 -24.83 -6.72
N ASP A 35 -1.37 -24.55 -6.75
CA ASP A 35 -0.54 -24.85 -7.93
C ASP A 35 -0.31 -26.37 -8.09
N GLU A 36 -0.49 -27.13 -7.02
CA GLU A 36 -0.37 -28.58 -6.98
C GLU A 36 -1.71 -29.22 -6.64
N SER A 37 -1.97 -30.42 -7.18
CA SER A 37 -3.19 -31.17 -6.88
C SER A 37 -3.29 -31.48 -5.38
N VAL A 38 -4.32 -30.93 -4.73
CA VAL A 38 -4.68 -31.22 -3.32
C VAL A 38 -5.48 -32.52 -3.14
N ALA A 39 -5.63 -33.30 -4.22
CA ALA A 39 -6.40 -34.54 -4.23
C ALA A 39 -5.86 -35.56 -3.21
N GLY A 40 -6.71 -35.97 -2.26
CA GLY A 40 -6.37 -36.95 -1.23
C GLY A 40 -5.93 -36.36 0.11
N LEU A 41 -5.66 -35.05 0.18
CA LEU A 41 -5.27 -34.37 1.42
C LEU A 41 -6.47 -33.93 2.25
N LEU A 42 -7.57 -33.55 1.58
CA LEU A 42 -8.75 -33.01 2.23
C LEU A 42 -9.87 -34.07 2.33
N PRO A 43 -10.32 -34.44 3.55
CA PRO A 43 -11.30 -35.50 3.80
C PRO A 43 -12.76 -35.07 3.63
N MET A 44 -13.03 -33.93 2.99
CA MET A 44 -14.34 -33.31 2.88
C MET A 44 -14.65 -32.91 1.43
N PRO A 45 -15.88 -32.46 1.12
CA PRO A 45 -16.20 -31.94 -0.20
C PRO A 45 -15.48 -30.61 -0.47
N TRP A 46 -14.89 -30.45 -1.65
CA TRP A 46 -14.19 -29.24 -2.07
C TRP A 46 -14.15 -29.14 -3.58
N VAL A 47 -13.93 -27.91 -4.05
CA VAL A 47 -13.62 -27.61 -5.46
C VAL A 47 -12.23 -27.00 -5.49
N SER A 48 -11.36 -27.54 -6.35
CA SER A 48 -10.06 -26.93 -6.61
C SER A 48 -9.90 -26.56 -8.06
N VAL A 49 -9.17 -25.48 -8.30
CA VAL A 49 -8.65 -25.13 -9.62
C VAL A 49 -7.13 -25.21 -9.53
N ALA A 50 -6.52 -26.01 -10.40
CA ALA A 50 -5.07 -26.24 -10.43
C ALA A 50 -4.55 -26.15 -11.86
N HIS A 51 -3.31 -25.70 -12.05
CA HIS A 51 -2.66 -25.75 -13.37
C HIS A 51 -1.98 -27.11 -13.54
N ASP A 52 -2.37 -27.88 -14.57
CA ASP A 52 -1.66 -29.12 -14.87
C ASP A 52 -0.35 -28.83 -15.61
N SER A 53 0.73 -28.72 -14.84
CA SER A 53 2.10 -28.55 -15.36
C SER A 53 2.58 -29.71 -16.25
N SER A 54 1.85 -30.84 -16.30
CA SER A 54 2.16 -31.98 -17.16
C SER A 54 1.55 -31.89 -18.57
N ARG A 55 0.62 -30.96 -18.82
CA ARG A 55 0.05 -30.69 -20.14
C ARG A 55 0.74 -29.48 -20.79
N PRO A 56 1.17 -29.59 -22.06
CA PRO A 56 1.92 -28.53 -22.75
C PRO A 56 1.13 -27.23 -22.97
N GLU A 57 -0.20 -27.26 -22.79
CA GLU A 57 -1.08 -26.09 -22.95
C GLU A 57 -1.35 -25.32 -21.64
N GLY A 58 -0.93 -25.82 -20.46
CA GLY A 58 -1.00 -25.06 -19.20
C GLY A 58 -2.40 -24.62 -18.74
N ARG A 59 -3.48 -25.22 -19.28
CA ARG A 59 -4.87 -24.85 -18.95
C ARG A 59 -5.22 -25.17 -17.49
N PRO A 60 -6.08 -24.36 -16.85
CA PRO A 60 -6.58 -24.66 -15.51
C PRO A 60 -7.53 -25.86 -15.52
N GLU A 61 -7.44 -26.69 -14.48
CA GLU A 61 -8.29 -27.86 -14.28
C GLU A 61 -9.17 -27.68 -13.04
N VAL A 62 -10.48 -27.85 -13.21
CA VAL A 62 -11.43 -27.91 -12.09
C VAL A 62 -11.55 -29.35 -11.61
N ILE A 63 -11.22 -29.59 -10.35
CA ILE A 63 -11.43 -30.87 -9.67
C ILE A 63 -12.54 -30.68 -8.66
N VAL A 64 -13.63 -31.39 -8.85
CA VAL A 64 -14.76 -31.44 -7.92
C VAL A 64 -14.68 -32.75 -7.14
N ARG A 65 -14.68 -32.63 -5.81
CA ARG A 65 -14.82 -33.78 -4.92
C ARG A 65 -16.05 -33.59 -4.04
N ASP A 66 -16.97 -34.54 -4.11
CA ASP A 66 -18.17 -34.54 -3.29
C ASP A 66 -17.96 -35.23 -1.93
N ALA A 67 -19.02 -35.28 -1.12
CA ALA A 67 -19.03 -35.92 0.20
C ALA A 67 -18.84 -37.44 0.16
N ASP A 68 -19.18 -38.06 -0.96
CA ASP A 68 -19.10 -39.50 -1.18
C ASP A 68 -17.73 -39.92 -1.74
N GLY A 69 -16.84 -38.94 -1.97
CA GLY A 69 -15.48 -39.15 -2.43
C GLY A 69 -15.37 -39.37 -3.93
N MET A 70 -16.46 -39.16 -4.69
CA MET A 70 -16.42 -39.17 -6.15
C MET A 70 -15.55 -38.02 -6.64
N ARG A 71 -14.66 -38.35 -7.57
CA ARG A 71 -13.75 -37.40 -8.21
C ARG A 71 -14.24 -37.19 -9.64
N HIS A 72 -14.69 -35.99 -9.93
CA HIS A 72 -14.85 -35.53 -11.30
C HIS A 72 -13.62 -34.67 -11.62
N GLY A 73 -12.74 -35.24 -12.44
CA GLY A 73 -11.46 -34.66 -12.82
C GLY A 73 -11.44 -34.31 -14.31
N PRO A 74 -10.27 -34.00 -14.88
CA PRO A 74 -10.10 -33.46 -16.24
C PRO A 74 -10.51 -34.40 -17.38
N GLU A 75 -10.90 -35.63 -17.07
CA GLU A 75 -11.39 -36.62 -18.03
C GLU A 75 -12.93 -36.65 -18.12
N ALA A 76 -13.61 -35.98 -17.19
CA ALA A 76 -15.06 -35.85 -17.21
C ALA A 76 -15.49 -34.79 -18.26
N PRO A 77 -16.60 -35.01 -18.98
CA PRO A 77 -17.20 -33.97 -19.82
C PRO A 77 -17.47 -32.68 -19.01
N PRO A 78 -17.22 -31.49 -19.57
CA PRO A 78 -17.54 -30.21 -18.92
C PRO A 78 -18.99 -30.13 -18.43
N GLU A 79 -19.92 -30.77 -19.13
CA GLU A 79 -21.33 -30.87 -18.77
C GLU A 79 -21.54 -31.60 -17.44
N ASP A 80 -20.83 -32.71 -17.21
CA ASP A 80 -20.95 -33.50 -15.98
C ASP A 80 -20.37 -32.73 -14.79
N VAL A 81 -19.29 -31.97 -15.02
CA VAL A 81 -18.68 -31.10 -14.00
C VAL A 81 -19.61 -29.91 -13.69
N ALA A 82 -20.22 -29.30 -14.71
CA ALA A 82 -21.17 -28.20 -14.54
C ALA A 82 -22.43 -28.63 -13.78
N ASP A 83 -23.01 -29.79 -14.09
CA ASP A 83 -24.18 -30.33 -13.39
C ASP A 83 -23.91 -30.54 -11.90
N GLN A 84 -22.68 -30.94 -11.58
CA GLN A 84 -22.25 -31.05 -10.20
C GLN A 84 -22.07 -29.69 -9.57
N LEU A 85 -21.35 -28.75 -10.19
CA LEU A 85 -21.21 -27.42 -9.65
C LEU A 85 -22.58 -26.77 -9.37
N LEU A 86 -23.55 -26.89 -10.29
CA LEU A 86 -24.92 -26.41 -10.05
C LEU A 86 -25.59 -27.07 -8.85
N THR A 87 -25.51 -28.40 -8.76
CA THR A 87 -26.05 -29.17 -7.64
C THR A 87 -25.39 -28.80 -6.32
N LEU A 88 -24.07 -28.61 -6.34
CA LEU A 88 -23.23 -28.35 -5.17
C LEU A 88 -23.40 -26.91 -4.63
N PHE A 89 -23.57 -25.94 -5.52
CA PHE A 89 -23.76 -24.53 -5.16
C PHE A 89 -25.23 -24.11 -5.05
N GLU A 90 -26.17 -25.05 -5.24
CA GLU A 90 -27.62 -24.75 -5.30
C GLU A 90 -27.94 -23.62 -6.30
N ALA A 91 -27.15 -23.54 -7.38
CA ALA A 91 -27.26 -22.51 -8.40
C ALA A 91 -28.44 -22.79 -9.34
N ARG A 92 -28.82 -21.80 -10.14
CA ARG A 92 -29.98 -21.93 -11.03
C ARG A 92 -29.56 -22.71 -12.28
N GLU A 93 -30.45 -23.57 -12.76
CA GLU A 93 -30.26 -24.31 -14.02
C GLU A 93 -29.99 -23.38 -15.21
N GLU A 94 -30.48 -22.14 -15.15
CA GLU A 94 -30.26 -21.09 -16.16
C GLU A 94 -28.78 -20.73 -16.32
N ASP A 95 -27.95 -20.94 -15.29
CA ASP A 95 -26.52 -20.62 -15.27
C ASP A 95 -25.66 -21.73 -15.90
N ARG A 96 -26.26 -22.91 -16.18
CA ARG A 96 -25.57 -24.12 -16.67
C ARG A 96 -24.74 -23.87 -17.93
N ALA A 97 -25.31 -23.18 -18.90
CA ALA A 97 -24.66 -22.98 -20.19
C ALA A 97 -23.36 -22.16 -20.04
N GLY A 98 -23.38 -21.12 -19.21
CA GLY A 98 -22.19 -20.29 -18.95
C GLY A 98 -21.09 -21.05 -18.19
N ILE A 99 -21.48 -21.92 -17.25
CA ILE A 99 -20.53 -22.77 -16.51
C ILE A 99 -19.86 -23.80 -17.44
N VAL A 100 -20.62 -24.43 -18.33
CA VAL A 100 -20.08 -25.39 -19.31
C VAL A 100 -19.11 -24.70 -20.27
N GLU A 101 -19.47 -23.52 -20.77
CA GLU A 101 -18.61 -22.71 -21.64
C GLU A 101 -17.31 -22.34 -20.92
N ALA A 102 -17.39 -21.85 -19.68
CA ALA A 102 -16.21 -21.54 -18.88
C ALA A 102 -15.29 -22.76 -18.68
N LEU A 103 -15.85 -23.92 -18.34
CA LEU A 103 -15.09 -25.15 -18.17
C LEU A 103 -14.43 -25.67 -19.46
N ALA A 104 -15.02 -25.39 -20.62
CA ALA A 104 -14.53 -25.87 -21.91
C ALA A 104 -13.48 -24.94 -22.53
N ASP A 105 -13.68 -23.62 -22.42
CA ASP A 105 -13.02 -22.63 -23.28
C ASP A 105 -12.05 -21.70 -22.54
N SER A 106 -11.94 -21.76 -21.21
CA SER A 106 -11.04 -20.87 -20.46
C SER A 106 -9.56 -21.19 -20.72
N GLU A 107 -8.79 -20.15 -21.05
CA GLU A 107 -7.35 -20.25 -21.34
C GLU A 107 -6.52 -20.14 -20.06
N ASP A 108 -7.01 -19.39 -19.08
CA ASP A 108 -6.40 -19.23 -17.77
C ASP A 108 -7.40 -19.35 -16.62
N ALA A 109 -6.85 -19.48 -15.43
CA ALA A 109 -7.61 -19.80 -14.24
C ALA A 109 -8.44 -18.62 -13.71
N ASP A 110 -8.06 -17.39 -14.02
CA ASP A 110 -8.83 -16.20 -13.67
C ASP A 110 -10.08 -16.11 -14.55
N GLU A 111 -9.93 -16.34 -15.87
CA GLU A 111 -11.03 -16.42 -16.84
C GLU A 111 -12.05 -17.51 -16.46
N LEU A 112 -11.54 -18.69 -16.07
CA LEU A 112 -12.38 -19.80 -15.62
C LEU A 112 -13.24 -19.40 -14.41
N LEU A 113 -12.67 -18.73 -13.42
CA LEU A 113 -13.41 -18.36 -12.22
C LEU A 113 -14.34 -17.18 -12.40
N ASP A 114 -14.00 -16.24 -13.28
CA ASP A 114 -14.94 -15.22 -13.74
C ASP A 114 -16.14 -15.87 -14.43
N GLY A 115 -15.91 -16.89 -15.27
CA GLY A 115 -16.97 -17.69 -15.89
C GLY A 115 -17.81 -18.50 -14.89
N LEU A 116 -17.21 -18.95 -13.78
CA LEU A 116 -17.89 -19.63 -12.69
C LEU A 116 -18.57 -18.68 -11.69
N SER A 117 -18.48 -17.37 -11.86
CA SER A 117 -19.05 -16.37 -10.94
C SER A 117 -20.57 -16.51 -10.73
N ALA A 118 -21.29 -17.07 -11.71
CA ALA A 118 -22.73 -17.35 -11.63
C ALA A 118 -23.11 -18.34 -10.50
N LEU A 119 -22.17 -19.18 -10.06
CA LEU A 119 -22.34 -20.07 -8.90
C LEU A 119 -22.36 -19.31 -7.57
N GLY A 120 -22.31 -17.97 -7.60
CA GLY A 120 -22.18 -17.15 -6.40
C GLY A 120 -20.84 -17.36 -5.71
N LEU A 121 -19.80 -17.73 -6.47
CA LEU A 121 -18.45 -17.86 -5.94
C LEU A 121 -18.01 -16.49 -5.39
N PRO A 122 -17.39 -16.46 -4.20
CA PRO A 122 -16.84 -15.22 -3.68
C PRO A 122 -15.78 -14.69 -4.66
N SER A 123 -15.82 -13.38 -4.92
CA SER A 123 -14.85 -12.69 -5.78
C SER A 123 -13.41 -13.06 -5.39
N MET A 124 -12.61 -13.44 -6.38
CA MET A 124 -11.20 -13.76 -6.20
C MET A 124 -10.30 -12.53 -6.19
N THR A 125 -10.81 -11.41 -6.70
CA THR A 125 -10.10 -10.15 -6.65
C THR A 125 -9.98 -9.72 -5.20
N PRO A 126 -8.78 -9.34 -4.72
CA PRO A 126 -8.65 -8.73 -3.41
C PRO A 126 -9.63 -7.57 -3.34
N ALA A 127 -10.49 -7.53 -2.32
CA ALA A 127 -11.42 -6.42 -2.22
C ALA A 127 -10.63 -5.11 -2.21
N ASP A 128 -11.12 -4.15 -2.99
CA ASP A 128 -10.50 -2.85 -3.04
C ASP A 128 -10.52 -2.24 -1.63
N PRO A 129 -9.39 -1.70 -1.16
CA PRO A 129 -9.34 -1.04 0.14
C PRO A 129 -10.28 0.18 0.15
N GLU A 130 -11.36 0.06 0.91
CA GLU A 130 -12.38 1.11 1.11
C GLU A 130 -11.85 2.27 1.95
N THR A 131 -10.89 2.00 2.83
CA THR A 131 -10.27 2.99 3.70
C THR A 131 -8.78 2.77 3.74
N MET A 132 -8.00 3.82 3.44
CA MET A 132 -6.56 3.82 3.64
C MET A 132 -6.16 4.95 4.59
N VAL A 133 -5.43 4.61 5.64
CA VAL A 133 -4.85 5.59 6.55
C VAL A 133 -3.33 5.52 6.42
N MET A 134 -2.76 6.65 6.06
CA MET A 134 -1.33 6.82 5.98
C MET A 134 -0.86 7.69 7.14
N VAL A 135 0.09 7.17 7.91
CA VAL A 135 0.58 7.84 9.11
C VAL A 135 1.93 8.47 8.82
N ILE A 136 2.03 9.79 8.96
CA ILE A 136 3.26 10.54 8.81
C ILE A 136 3.65 11.09 10.18
N ALA A 137 4.62 10.45 10.82
CA ALA A 137 5.33 11.06 11.94
C ALA A 137 6.31 12.11 11.36
N GLY A 138 6.02 13.41 11.47
CA GLY A 138 6.90 14.46 10.98
C GLY A 138 6.25 15.82 10.75
N ALA A 139 6.88 16.61 9.87
CA ALA A 139 6.47 17.96 9.55
C ALA A 139 5.20 17.97 8.67
N PRO A 140 4.14 18.72 9.03
CA PRO A 140 2.89 18.81 8.26
C PRO A 140 3.07 19.22 6.79
N VAL A 141 4.16 19.94 6.50
CA VAL A 141 4.51 20.38 5.14
C VAL A 141 4.80 19.18 4.21
N GLU A 142 5.48 18.15 4.71
CA GLU A 142 5.78 16.95 3.91
C GLU A 142 4.49 16.16 3.63
N ALA A 143 3.61 16.08 4.63
CA ALA A 143 2.29 15.45 4.51
C ALA A 143 1.39 16.15 3.48
N ARG A 144 1.30 17.49 3.58
CA ARG A 144 0.52 18.31 2.65
C ARG A 144 1.05 18.22 1.21
N PHE A 145 2.38 18.17 1.04
CA PHE A 145 2.99 17.97 -0.28
C PHE A 145 2.66 16.58 -0.87
N GLY A 146 2.72 15.53 -0.06
CA GLY A 146 2.34 14.17 -0.46
C GLY A 146 0.88 14.09 -0.89
N ALA A 147 -0.02 14.62 -0.06
CA ALA A 147 -1.46 14.68 -0.32
C ALA A 147 -1.77 15.39 -1.65
N HIS A 148 -1.22 16.59 -1.88
CA HIS A 148 -1.43 17.33 -3.13
C HIS A 148 -0.98 16.58 -4.40
N LYS A 149 0.01 15.68 -4.30
CA LYS A 149 0.52 14.91 -5.43
C LYS A 149 -0.40 13.72 -5.74
N ALA A 150 -0.86 13.02 -4.71
CA ALA A 150 -1.60 11.76 -4.84
C ALA A 150 -3.00 11.97 -5.41
N GLY A 151 -3.72 13.00 -4.96
CA GLY A 151 -5.12 13.16 -5.33
C GLY A 151 -5.88 14.04 -4.33
N PRO A 152 -7.21 14.05 -4.41
CA PRO A 152 -8.01 14.57 -3.32
C PRO A 152 -7.74 13.71 -2.07
N ALA A 153 -7.39 14.35 -0.96
CA ALA A 153 -7.03 13.66 0.28
C ALA A 153 -7.45 14.48 1.50
N TRP A 154 -7.82 13.78 2.58
CA TRP A 154 -7.98 14.38 3.90
C TRP A 154 -6.65 14.35 4.65
N LEU A 155 -6.25 15.49 5.19
CA LEU A 155 -5.10 15.61 6.07
C LEU A 155 -5.57 16.01 7.46
N ALA A 156 -5.15 15.29 8.50
CA ALA A 156 -5.53 15.60 9.87
C ALA A 156 -4.32 15.44 10.80
N SER A 157 -4.09 16.39 11.71
CA SER A 157 -3.02 16.26 12.72
C SER A 157 -3.60 15.63 13.98
N LEU A 158 -3.17 14.42 14.32
CA LEU A 158 -3.60 13.75 15.55
C LEU A 158 -2.81 14.22 16.78
N ASP A 159 -1.55 14.57 16.58
CA ASP A 159 -0.68 15.15 17.61
C ASP A 159 0.37 16.10 16.96
N PRO A 160 1.23 16.79 17.75
CA PRO A 160 2.24 17.72 17.22
C PRO A 160 3.31 17.11 16.31
N GLN A 161 3.44 15.79 16.31
CA GLN A 161 4.44 14.99 15.59
C GLN A 161 3.80 14.04 14.59
N THR A 162 2.50 13.75 14.67
CA THR A 162 1.81 12.78 13.80
C THR A 162 0.72 13.45 12.97
N THR A 163 0.90 13.39 11.66
CA THR A 163 -0.06 13.81 10.65
C THR A 163 -0.61 12.57 9.95
N LEU A 164 -1.93 12.50 9.80
CA LEU A 164 -2.62 11.52 8.99
C LEU A 164 -2.93 12.06 7.60
N VAL A 165 -2.89 11.16 6.62
CA VAL A 165 -3.39 11.38 5.26
C VAL A 165 -4.29 10.23 4.87
N LEU A 166 -5.43 10.53 4.27
CA LEU A 166 -6.41 9.56 3.79
C LEU A 166 -6.82 9.94 2.36
N PRO A 167 -6.88 9.00 1.39
CA PRO A 167 -7.47 9.28 0.09
C PRO A 167 -8.95 9.63 0.22
N VAL A 168 -9.40 10.58 -0.58
CA VAL A 168 -10.83 10.87 -0.74
C VAL A 168 -11.31 10.09 -1.95
N ASP A 169 -12.37 9.30 -1.75
CA ASP A 169 -13.12 8.75 -2.87
C ASP A 169 -13.94 9.89 -3.52
N ASP A 170 -13.56 10.31 -4.73
CA ASP A 170 -14.39 11.17 -5.57
C ASP A 170 -15.13 10.27 -6.57
N SER A 171 -16.05 9.44 -6.07
CA SER A 171 -16.88 8.55 -6.90
C SER A 171 -18.09 9.23 -7.54
N ASP A 172 -18.25 10.56 -7.39
CA ASP A 172 -19.35 11.33 -7.98
C ASP A 172 -19.05 11.91 -9.38
N GLU A 173 -17.81 11.83 -9.88
CA GLU A 173 -17.49 12.26 -11.25
C GLU A 173 -16.64 11.21 -11.97
N VAL A 174 -17.28 10.39 -12.82
CA VAL A 174 -16.84 10.01 -14.19
C VAL A 174 -17.71 8.86 -14.69
N GLY A 175 -18.56 9.16 -15.68
CA GLY A 175 -19.25 8.16 -16.48
C GLY A 175 -18.27 7.33 -17.32
N ALA A 176 -18.59 6.05 -17.44
CA ALA A 176 -18.22 5.10 -18.50
C ALA A 176 -16.84 5.27 -19.17
N GLY A 177 -15.94 4.30 -18.91
CA GLY A 177 -14.97 3.87 -19.92
C GLY A 177 -13.54 4.33 -19.72
N ALA A 178 -12.97 4.14 -18.52
CA ALA A 178 -11.57 3.79 -18.30
C ALA A 178 -11.36 3.59 -16.79
N ARG A 179 -11.87 2.48 -16.23
CA ARG A 179 -11.47 2.04 -14.90
C ARG A 179 -10.01 1.59 -15.01
N LEU A 180 -9.07 2.51 -14.75
CA LEU A 180 -7.77 2.10 -14.23
C LEU A 180 -8.08 1.29 -12.95
N PRO A 181 -7.38 0.17 -12.71
CA PRO A 181 -7.67 -0.72 -11.58
C PRO A 181 -7.77 0.14 -10.32
N HIS A 182 -8.87 -0.01 -9.59
CA HIS A 182 -9.28 0.84 -8.47
C HIS A 182 -8.39 0.69 -7.22
N SER A 183 -7.15 0.23 -7.40
CA SER A 183 -6.08 0.49 -6.44
C SER A 183 -5.68 1.96 -6.54
N GLN A 184 -6.42 2.82 -5.83
CA GLN A 184 -5.90 4.10 -5.38
C GLN A 184 -4.72 3.83 -4.43
N GLU A 185 -3.59 3.36 -4.93
CA GLU A 185 -2.35 3.25 -4.17
C GLU A 185 -1.85 4.67 -3.88
N VAL A 186 -2.35 5.25 -2.79
CA VAL A 186 -1.85 6.52 -2.26
C VAL A 186 -0.68 6.22 -1.36
N PHE A 187 0.51 6.27 -1.97
CA PHE A 187 1.80 6.30 -1.32
C PHE A 187 2.00 7.58 -0.50
N VAL A 188 2.69 7.50 0.65
CA VAL A 188 3.76 8.42 1.15
C VAL A 188 4.15 8.27 2.66
N THR A 189 5.45 8.28 2.88
CA THR A 189 6.33 8.49 4.05
C THR A 189 5.86 8.51 5.53
N VAL A 190 6.27 7.52 6.33
CA VAL A 190 6.58 7.64 7.77
C VAL A 190 8.02 8.17 7.90
N SER A 191 8.19 9.48 8.04
CA SER A 191 9.51 10.05 8.33
C SER A 191 9.79 9.99 9.84
N THR A 192 9.91 8.80 10.45
CA THR A 192 10.52 8.74 11.78
C THR A 192 11.98 9.19 11.65
N VAL A 193 12.25 10.42 12.09
CA VAL A 193 13.61 10.92 12.26
C VAL A 193 14.15 10.35 13.57
N VAL A 194 14.35 9.03 13.60
CA VAL A 194 15.24 8.39 14.56
C VAL A 194 16.19 7.53 13.74
N GLY A 195 17.40 8.04 13.48
CA GLY A 195 18.45 7.30 12.78
C GLY A 195 18.52 7.43 11.24
N GLY A 196 17.72 8.28 10.60
CA GLY A 196 17.93 8.68 9.20
C GLY A 196 17.43 7.71 8.11
N ARG A 197 16.58 6.72 8.45
CA ARG A 197 15.96 5.80 7.48
C ARG A 197 14.44 6.01 7.42
N ARG A 198 13.98 6.78 6.43
CA ARG A 198 12.54 7.06 6.18
C ARG A 198 11.83 5.79 5.67
N ARG A 199 10.92 5.20 6.45
CA ARG A 199 10.04 4.09 6.01
C ARG A 199 8.62 4.65 5.77
N GLN A 200 7.65 3.89 5.30
CA GLN A 200 6.26 4.37 5.17
C GLN A 200 5.34 3.26 5.62
N LEU A 201 4.30 3.56 6.39
CA LEU A 201 3.30 2.61 6.87
C LEU A 201 1.95 3.06 6.34
N VAL A 202 1.35 2.20 5.55
CA VAL A 202 -0.01 2.34 5.05
C VAL A 202 -0.85 1.32 5.80
N LEU A 203 -1.88 1.77 6.51
CA LEU A 203 -2.90 0.92 7.12
C LEU A 203 -4.12 0.96 6.22
N TRP A 204 -4.77 -0.18 6.00
CA TRP A 204 -5.94 -0.22 5.13
C TRP A 204 -6.97 -1.24 5.58
N ARG A 205 -8.21 -1.01 5.16
CA ARG A 205 -9.38 -1.84 5.42
C ARG A 205 -10.29 -1.88 4.20
N SER A 206 -10.84 -3.05 3.92
CA SER A 206 -11.96 -3.30 3.01
C SER A 206 -13.12 -3.95 3.80
N ALA A 207 -14.23 -4.26 3.12
CA ALA A 207 -15.33 -5.04 3.70
C ALA A 207 -14.89 -6.37 4.34
N ASP A 208 -13.88 -7.02 3.76
CA ASP A 208 -13.52 -8.41 4.04
C ASP A 208 -12.02 -8.61 4.36
N ALA A 209 -11.24 -7.54 4.51
CA ALA A 209 -9.82 -7.62 4.81
C ALA A 209 -9.32 -6.36 5.51
N THR A 210 -8.25 -6.52 6.27
CA THR A 210 -7.54 -5.42 6.92
C THR A 210 -6.07 -5.71 6.84
N GLY A 211 -5.23 -4.71 6.60
CA GLY A 211 -3.82 -4.97 6.47
C GLY A 211 -2.96 -3.73 6.60
N PHE A 212 -1.67 -3.94 6.40
CA PHE A 212 -0.73 -2.86 6.26
C PHE A 212 0.31 -3.16 5.21
N GLU A 213 0.96 -2.08 4.77
CA GLU A 213 2.12 -2.13 3.89
C GLU A 213 3.22 -1.23 4.40
N ILE A 214 4.46 -1.69 4.20
CA ILE A 214 5.66 -0.95 4.54
C ILE A 214 6.44 -0.65 3.28
N TRP A 215 6.78 0.63 3.09
CA TRP A 215 7.51 1.09 1.92
C TRP A 215 8.83 1.78 2.32
N HIS A 216 9.83 1.72 1.45
CA HIS A 216 11.08 2.46 1.59
C HIS A 216 11.57 2.90 0.21
N LYS A 217 11.72 4.22 0.01
CA LYS A 217 12.19 4.81 -1.26
C LYS A 217 11.40 4.35 -2.51
N GLY A 218 10.12 4.03 -2.33
CA GLY A 218 9.25 3.55 -3.42
C GLY A 218 9.25 2.04 -3.63
N GLU A 219 10.01 1.29 -2.84
CA GLU A 219 9.99 -0.18 -2.83
C GLU A 219 9.17 -0.69 -1.65
N GLN A 220 8.32 -1.71 -1.88
CA GLN A 220 7.57 -2.36 -0.82
C GLN A 220 8.51 -3.26 -0.03
N LEU A 221 8.75 -2.94 1.24
CA LEU A 221 9.54 -3.76 2.16
C LEU A 221 8.73 -4.92 2.73
N GLY A 222 7.40 -4.79 2.79
CA GLY A 222 6.54 -5.85 3.26
C GLY A 222 5.08 -5.47 3.24
N ARG A 223 4.23 -6.49 3.21
CA ARG A 223 2.78 -6.40 3.27
C ARG A 223 2.27 -7.46 4.23
N TRP A 224 1.27 -7.12 5.03
CA TRP A 224 0.58 -8.09 5.85
C TRP A 224 -0.92 -7.88 5.76
N ILE A 225 -1.65 -8.99 5.70
CA ILE A 225 -3.08 -8.99 5.51
C ILE A 225 -3.70 -9.90 6.56
N TRP A 226 -4.63 -9.36 7.33
CA TRP A 226 -5.52 -10.06 8.25
C TRP A 226 -6.94 -10.04 7.71
N ASN A 227 -7.78 -10.89 8.30
CA ASN A 227 -9.22 -10.95 8.04
C ASN A 227 -9.65 -11.26 6.61
N ARG A 228 -8.71 -11.43 5.67
CA ARG A 228 -9.00 -11.80 4.28
C ARG A 228 -9.94 -13.01 4.25
N ALA A 229 -11.00 -12.91 3.45
CA ALA A 229 -11.93 -14.02 3.21
C ALA A 229 -11.19 -15.29 2.78
N TRP A 230 -10.11 -15.13 2.01
CA TRP A 230 -9.20 -16.18 1.59
C TRP A 230 -7.98 -16.31 2.52
N ARG A 231 -7.64 -17.55 2.87
CA ARG A 231 -6.51 -17.92 3.72
C ARG A 231 -5.42 -18.59 2.90
N THR A 232 -4.29 -17.92 2.74
CA THR A 232 -3.11 -18.49 2.10
C THR A 232 -2.40 -19.45 3.05
N THR A 233 -2.13 -20.68 2.62
CA THR A 233 -1.35 -21.69 3.34
C THR A 233 0.15 -21.44 3.14
N MET A 234 0.90 -21.51 4.25
CA MET A 234 2.21 -20.89 4.40
C MET A 234 3.36 -21.55 3.62
N MET A 235 4.03 -20.75 2.78
CA MET A 235 5.50 -20.76 2.65
C MET A 235 6.09 -19.34 2.60
N GLN A 236 5.44 -18.36 1.97
CA GLN A 236 6.01 -17.02 1.79
C GLN A 236 5.99 -16.13 3.04
N THR A 237 4.99 -16.26 3.92
CA THR A 237 4.81 -15.36 5.09
C THR A 237 5.82 -15.58 6.21
N LEU A 238 6.37 -16.79 6.37
CA LEU A 238 7.34 -17.11 7.44
C LEU A 238 8.73 -16.52 7.19
N ASP A 239 9.17 -16.49 5.93
CA ASP A 239 10.51 -15.96 5.56
C ASP A 239 10.54 -14.42 5.55
N ILE A 240 9.38 -13.79 5.29
CA ILE A 240 9.22 -12.33 5.23
C ILE A 240 8.97 -11.73 6.64
N GLU A 241 8.42 -12.50 7.58
CA GLU A 241 8.06 -12.06 8.94
C GLU A 241 9.20 -11.32 9.69
N PRO A 242 10.46 -11.84 9.75
CA PRO A 242 11.52 -11.16 10.50
C PRO A 242 11.84 -9.77 9.96
N HIS A 243 11.84 -9.62 8.63
CA HIS A 243 12.11 -8.35 7.95
C HIS A 243 10.97 -7.35 8.18
N VAL A 244 9.72 -7.81 8.16
CA VAL A 244 8.54 -6.98 8.46
C VAL A 244 8.55 -6.50 9.91
N VAL A 245 8.89 -7.37 10.86
CA VAL A 245 8.99 -6.99 12.28
C VAL A 245 10.07 -5.94 12.51
N GLU A 246 11.25 -6.10 11.90
CA GLU A 246 12.31 -5.08 11.97
C GLU A 246 11.86 -3.76 11.31
N ALA A 247 11.11 -3.86 10.21
CA ALA A 247 10.58 -2.71 9.49
C ALA A 247 9.59 -1.92 10.36
N LEU A 248 8.64 -2.61 11.00
CA LEU A 248 7.66 -2.05 11.94
C LEU A 248 8.31 -1.46 13.19
N ALA A 249 9.28 -2.15 13.79
CA ALA A 249 9.95 -1.69 15.00
C ALA A 249 10.66 -0.33 14.79
N ALA A 250 11.18 -0.05 13.59
CA ALA A 250 11.78 1.25 13.30
C ALA A 250 10.77 2.38 13.00
N ILE A 251 9.50 2.03 12.79
CA ILE A 251 8.40 2.98 12.59
C ILE A 251 7.77 3.38 13.92
N ALA A 252 7.88 2.52 14.94
CA ALA A 252 7.28 2.76 16.23
C ALA A 252 7.75 4.06 16.89
N ALA A 253 6.84 4.73 17.59
CA ALA A 253 7.10 5.96 18.33
C ALA A 253 7.90 5.71 19.63
N GLY A 254 7.94 4.47 20.10
CA GLY A 254 8.62 4.03 21.32
C GLY A 254 9.27 2.66 21.18
N PRO A 255 9.90 2.16 22.26
CA PRO A 255 10.43 0.79 22.26
C PRO A 255 9.29 -0.21 22.10
N VAL A 256 9.46 -1.13 21.15
CA VAL A 256 8.49 -2.21 20.88
C VAL A 256 9.21 -3.54 20.98
N GLU A 257 8.63 -4.45 21.74
CA GLU A 257 9.13 -5.81 21.84
C GLU A 257 8.81 -6.56 20.53
N ALA A 258 9.85 -7.05 19.86
CA ALA A 258 9.71 -7.80 18.62
C ALA A 258 8.82 -9.04 18.78
N VAL A 259 8.74 -9.60 19.99
CA VAL A 259 7.88 -10.74 20.32
C VAL A 259 6.40 -10.39 20.13
N ASP A 260 5.96 -9.22 20.59
CA ASP A 260 4.55 -8.82 20.50
C ASP A 260 4.12 -8.60 19.05
N LEU A 261 5.00 -7.99 18.24
CA LEU A 261 4.77 -7.84 16.79
C LEU A 261 4.68 -9.21 16.10
N ARG A 262 5.57 -10.15 16.41
CA ARG A 262 5.52 -11.51 15.85
C ARG A 262 4.23 -12.23 16.24
N VAL A 263 3.81 -12.11 17.50
CA VAL A 263 2.57 -12.72 17.98
C VAL A 263 1.37 -12.16 17.22
N LEU A 264 1.30 -10.84 17.00
CA LEU A 264 0.24 -10.21 16.23
C LEU A 264 0.23 -10.67 14.75
N LEU A 265 1.39 -10.67 14.10
CA LEU A 265 1.51 -11.07 12.69
C LEU A 265 1.10 -12.54 12.49
N ARG A 266 1.44 -13.43 13.43
CA ARG A 266 1.11 -14.86 13.36
C ARG A 266 -0.36 -15.20 13.64
N ARG A 267 -1.21 -14.23 13.98
CA ARG A 267 -2.65 -14.51 14.19
C ARG A 267 -3.30 -14.88 12.86
N LYS A 268 -3.66 -16.15 12.74
CA LYS A 268 -4.34 -16.71 11.56
C LYS A 268 -5.79 -16.28 11.51
N ALA A 269 -6.56 -16.42 12.59
CA ALA A 269 -7.92 -15.91 12.66
C ALA A 269 -7.88 -14.46 13.17
N GLY A 270 -8.33 -13.53 12.34
CA GLY A 270 -8.47 -12.15 12.76
C GLY A 270 -9.83 -11.95 13.44
N THR A 271 -9.80 -11.21 14.52
CA THR A 271 -10.94 -10.83 15.36
C THR A 271 -11.49 -9.45 14.95
N GLY A 272 -10.87 -8.82 13.94
CA GLY A 272 -11.16 -7.46 13.50
C GLY A 272 -10.49 -6.38 14.36
N THR A 273 -9.65 -6.77 15.34
CA THR A 273 -8.93 -5.84 16.23
C THR A 273 -7.46 -5.65 15.87
N GLU A 274 -6.94 -6.37 14.87
CA GLU A 274 -5.51 -6.47 14.58
C GLU A 274 -4.89 -5.11 14.25
N LEU A 275 -5.60 -4.26 13.50
CA LEU A 275 -5.16 -2.89 13.22
C LEU A 275 -5.09 -2.04 14.48
N THR A 276 -6.05 -2.20 15.40
CA THR A 276 -6.08 -1.47 16.67
C THR A 276 -4.91 -1.88 17.56
N GLU A 277 -4.63 -3.18 17.61
CA GLU A 277 -3.49 -3.73 18.34
C GLU A 277 -2.16 -3.31 17.73
N LEU A 278 -2.03 -3.30 16.39
CA LEU A 278 -0.84 -2.79 15.70
C LEU A 278 -0.60 -1.32 16.04
N VAL A 279 -1.63 -0.47 15.95
CA VAL A 279 -1.56 0.95 16.30
C VAL A 279 -1.09 1.13 17.74
N GLY A 280 -1.65 0.35 18.67
CA GLY A 280 -1.26 0.36 20.08
C GLY A 280 0.20 -0.06 20.29
N LEU A 281 0.64 -1.15 19.66
CA LEU A 281 2.02 -1.64 19.76
C LEU A 281 3.02 -0.63 19.19
N LEU A 282 2.72 0.01 18.07
CA LEU A 282 3.58 1.01 17.45
C LEU A 282 3.59 2.36 18.21
N GLY A 283 2.74 2.52 19.23
CA GLY A 283 2.59 3.77 19.96
C GLY A 283 2.01 4.90 19.09
N LEU A 284 1.23 4.56 18.08
CA LEU A 284 0.56 5.53 17.23
C LEU A 284 -0.68 6.09 17.95
N PRO A 285 -1.14 7.31 17.61
CA PRO A 285 -2.26 7.91 18.33
C PRO A 285 -3.55 7.10 18.11
N PRO A 286 -4.43 6.98 19.12
CA PRO A 286 -5.60 6.09 19.08
C PRO A 286 -6.57 6.41 17.94
N GLY A 287 -6.67 7.69 17.55
CA GLY A 287 -7.51 8.11 16.42
C GLY A 287 -7.13 7.47 15.08
N VAL A 288 -5.89 6.98 14.91
CA VAL A 288 -5.47 6.22 13.73
C VAL A 288 -6.29 4.94 13.59
N ALA A 289 -6.46 4.20 14.70
CA ALA A 289 -7.21 2.95 14.69
C ALA A 289 -8.71 3.20 14.47
N ASP A 290 -9.27 4.26 15.04
CA ASP A 290 -10.69 4.58 14.85
C ASP A 290 -11.00 4.96 13.40
N LEU A 291 -10.12 5.71 12.74
CA LEU A 291 -10.23 6.02 11.31
C LEU A 291 -10.02 4.77 10.44
N ALA A 292 -8.98 3.98 10.71
CA ALA A 292 -8.69 2.76 9.93
C ALA A 292 -9.79 1.70 10.06
N ASN A 293 -10.56 1.72 11.15
CA ASN A 293 -11.71 0.85 11.35
C ASN A 293 -13.04 1.46 10.92
N GLY A 294 -13.05 2.67 10.34
CA GLY A 294 -14.27 3.36 9.90
C GLY A 294 -15.22 3.77 11.04
N ARG A 295 -14.72 3.87 12.28
CA ARG A 295 -15.52 4.30 13.44
C ARG A 295 -15.71 5.81 13.50
N VAL A 296 -14.79 6.55 12.89
CA VAL A 296 -14.78 8.01 12.80
C VAL A 296 -14.54 8.36 11.34
N GLU A 297 -15.31 9.31 10.82
CA GLU A 297 -15.09 9.82 9.48
C GLU A 297 -13.94 10.85 9.45
N PRO A 298 -13.23 10.98 8.33
CA PRO A 298 -12.08 11.89 8.21
C PRO A 298 -12.41 13.35 8.57
N GLN A 299 -13.58 13.81 8.14
CA GLN A 299 -14.10 15.16 8.38
C GLN A 299 -14.45 15.45 9.85
N GLN A 300 -14.59 14.42 10.67
CA GLN A 300 -14.90 14.54 12.10
C GLN A 300 -13.63 14.74 12.94
N VAL A 301 -12.44 14.57 12.36
CA VAL A 301 -11.17 14.75 13.06
C VAL A 301 -10.88 16.25 13.23
N PRO A 302 -10.55 16.73 14.44
CA PRO A 302 -10.23 18.13 14.66
C PRO A 302 -9.08 18.62 13.78
N GLY A 303 -9.29 19.71 13.05
CA GLY A 303 -8.29 20.28 12.15
C GLY A 303 -8.08 19.47 10.86
N ALA A 304 -9.01 18.57 10.52
CA ALA A 304 -9.02 17.91 9.22
C ALA A 304 -9.19 18.94 8.09
N GLU A 305 -8.35 18.81 7.07
CA GLU A 305 -8.33 19.65 5.88
C GLU A 305 -8.47 18.76 4.65
N ARG A 306 -9.43 19.06 3.78
CA ARG A 306 -9.52 18.44 2.46
C ARG A 306 -8.56 19.17 1.52
N LEU A 307 -7.63 18.42 0.95
CA LEU A 307 -6.67 18.91 -0.03
C LEU A 307 -7.04 18.38 -1.39
N GLU A 308 -7.10 19.26 -2.38
CA GLU A 308 -7.26 18.86 -3.78
C GLU A 308 -5.91 18.49 -4.40
N ARG A 309 -5.97 17.73 -5.48
CA ARG A 309 -4.80 17.45 -6.32
C ARG A 309 -4.25 18.75 -6.90
N GLN A 310 -2.95 19.00 -6.71
CA GLN A 310 -2.27 20.16 -7.27
C GLN A 310 -1.04 19.72 -8.08
N GLY A 311 -0.80 20.40 -9.21
CA GLY A 311 0.41 20.19 -10.00
C GLY A 311 1.68 20.49 -9.19
N MET A 312 2.77 19.77 -9.47
CA MET A 312 4.01 19.76 -8.67
C MET A 312 4.62 21.15 -8.43
N ALA A 313 4.56 22.05 -9.42
CA ALA A 313 5.04 23.42 -9.26
C ALA A 313 4.17 24.27 -8.31
N ARG A 314 2.86 23.98 -8.26
CA ARG A 314 1.90 24.66 -7.40
C ARG A 314 2.00 24.10 -5.97
N SER A 315 2.04 22.79 -5.81
CA SER A 315 2.22 22.14 -4.50
C SER A 315 3.52 22.57 -3.82
N MET A 316 4.63 22.66 -4.57
CA MET A 316 5.91 23.13 -4.02
C MET A 316 5.85 24.61 -3.61
N ARG A 317 5.17 25.47 -4.38
CA ARG A 317 4.96 26.88 -4.00
C ARG A 317 4.09 27.04 -2.75
N THR A 318 3.04 26.23 -2.62
CA THR A 318 2.13 26.23 -1.47
C THR A 318 2.88 25.75 -0.22
N ALA A 319 3.60 24.63 -0.32
CA ALA A 319 4.44 24.09 0.76
C ALA A 319 5.49 25.10 1.25
N LEU A 320 6.13 25.84 0.34
CA LEU A 320 7.10 26.89 0.69
C LEU A 320 6.46 28.14 1.34
N ARG A 321 5.19 28.44 1.05
CA ARG A 321 4.49 29.59 1.67
C ARG A 321 3.98 29.30 3.07
N GLU A 322 3.66 28.04 3.34
CA GLU A 322 3.06 27.58 4.58
C GLU A 322 4.09 26.99 5.55
N GLU A 323 5.38 27.06 5.23
CA GLU A 323 6.43 26.64 6.15
C GLU A 323 6.30 27.40 7.48
N PRO A 324 6.28 26.70 8.62
CA PRO A 324 6.19 27.35 9.92
C PRO A 324 7.34 28.35 10.11
N PRO A 325 7.11 29.41 10.91
CA PRO A 325 8.15 30.36 11.25
C PRO A 325 9.37 29.60 11.80
N LEU A 326 10.57 30.11 11.48
CA LEU A 326 11.83 29.53 11.96
C LEU A 326 11.72 29.27 13.47
N SER A 327 12.06 28.05 13.89
CA SER A 327 11.99 27.63 15.30
C SER A 327 12.52 28.72 16.23
N PRO A 328 11.86 29.04 17.35
CA PRO A 328 12.30 30.08 18.28
C PRO A 328 13.62 29.72 18.99
N ARG A 329 14.15 28.50 18.81
CA ARG A 329 15.39 28.06 19.44
C ARG A 329 16.60 28.78 18.81
N PRO A 330 17.41 29.52 19.60
CA PRO A 330 18.53 30.32 19.08
C PRO A 330 19.61 29.46 18.39
N ALA A 331 19.81 28.22 18.84
CA ALA A 331 20.74 27.29 18.21
C ALA A 331 20.33 26.89 16.78
N VAL A 332 19.03 26.67 16.54
CA VAL A 332 18.48 26.33 15.21
C VAL A 332 18.53 27.55 14.30
N GLN A 333 18.22 28.74 14.83
CA GLN A 333 18.36 30.00 14.10
C GLN A 333 19.82 30.28 13.71
N GLY A 334 20.77 30.03 14.62
CA GLY A 334 22.21 30.17 14.36
C GLY A 334 22.70 29.23 13.26
N LEU A 335 22.30 27.96 13.31
CA LEU A 335 22.65 26.98 12.27
C LEU A 335 22.06 27.36 10.91
N TYR A 336 20.79 27.81 10.90
CA TYR A 336 20.13 28.26 9.68
C TYR A 336 20.77 29.53 9.10
N LEU A 337 21.20 30.47 9.95
CA LEU A 337 21.92 31.67 9.55
C LEU A 337 23.26 31.30 8.92
N LEU A 338 24.04 30.42 9.56
CA LEU A 338 25.33 29.94 9.05
C LEU A 338 25.16 29.25 7.69
N TYR A 339 24.14 28.41 7.57
CA TYR A 339 23.82 27.74 6.31
C TYR A 339 23.37 28.71 5.21
N THR A 340 22.61 29.75 5.57
CA THR A 340 22.22 30.83 4.64
C THR A 340 23.45 31.60 4.16
N ILE A 341 24.37 31.96 5.06
CA ILE A 341 25.64 32.62 4.73
C ILE A 341 26.46 31.73 3.79
N GLY A 342 26.59 30.44 4.09
CA GLY A 342 27.30 29.48 3.24
C GLY A 342 26.70 29.39 1.83
N THR A 343 25.37 29.43 1.70
CA THR A 343 24.68 29.40 0.40
C THR A 343 24.93 30.67 -0.41
N VAL A 344 24.91 31.84 0.24
CA VAL A 344 25.23 33.13 -0.39
C VAL A 344 26.69 33.16 -0.84
N LEU A 345 27.61 32.69 -0.01
CA LEU A 345 29.04 32.63 -0.34
C LEU A 345 29.30 31.67 -1.51
N ALA A 346 28.68 30.49 -1.51
CA ALA A 346 28.76 29.55 -2.62
C ALA A 346 28.20 30.16 -3.92
N CYS A 347 27.09 30.89 -3.84
CA CYS A 347 26.52 31.61 -4.98
C CYS A 347 27.49 32.67 -5.52
N LEU A 348 28.17 33.42 -4.64
CA LEU A 348 29.16 34.43 -5.03
C LEU A 348 30.40 33.80 -5.68
N ILE A 349 30.89 32.68 -5.13
CA ILE A 349 32.02 31.94 -5.71
C ILE A 349 31.64 31.43 -7.10
N MET A 350 30.46 30.82 -7.26
CA MET A 350 30.00 30.33 -8.56
C MET A 350 29.81 31.48 -9.57
N ALA A 351 29.27 32.61 -9.14
CA ALA A 351 29.16 33.80 -9.99
C ALA A 351 30.53 34.33 -10.44
N LEU A 352 31.53 34.31 -9.54
CA LEU A 352 32.90 34.70 -9.87
C LEU A 352 33.52 33.73 -10.88
N VAL A 353 33.33 32.43 -10.68
CA VAL A 353 33.80 31.37 -11.59
C VAL A 353 33.14 31.51 -12.96
N SER A 354 31.83 31.76 -13.02
CA SER A 354 31.15 32.07 -14.28
C SER A 354 31.72 33.30 -14.95
N LEU A 355 32.04 34.36 -14.19
CA LEU A 355 32.63 35.59 -14.74
C LEU A 355 34.01 35.32 -15.39
N THR A 356 34.87 34.54 -14.72
CA THR A 356 36.15 34.11 -15.32
C THR A 356 35.97 33.25 -16.55
N GLY A 357 34.96 32.37 -16.57
CA GLY A 357 34.60 31.57 -17.74
C GLY A 357 34.17 32.44 -18.94
N VAL A 358 33.36 33.48 -18.70
CA VAL A 358 32.96 34.43 -19.75
C VAL A 358 34.19 35.15 -20.33
N VAL A 359 35.11 35.61 -19.47
CA VAL A 359 36.34 36.29 -19.91
C VAL A 359 37.19 35.37 -20.77
N ARG A 360 37.37 34.10 -20.38
CA ARG A 360 38.16 33.12 -21.13
C ARG A 360 37.58 32.77 -22.51
N LEU A 361 36.26 32.63 -22.59
CA LEU A 361 35.56 32.45 -23.86
C LEU A 361 35.74 33.64 -24.80
N THR A 362 35.78 34.88 -24.27
CA THR A 362 36.06 36.07 -25.07
C THR A 362 37.52 36.17 -25.54
N THR A 363 38.46 35.49 -24.88
CA THR A 363 39.89 35.46 -25.24
C THR A 363 40.29 34.30 -26.16
N GLY A 364 39.34 33.44 -26.57
CA GLY A 364 39.56 32.44 -27.63
C GLY A 364 39.79 30.99 -27.19
N GLU A 365 39.62 30.66 -25.90
CA GLU A 365 39.68 29.27 -25.42
C GLU A 365 38.29 28.62 -25.55
N SER A 366 38.10 27.78 -26.58
CA SER A 366 36.77 27.28 -27.00
C SER A 366 36.27 26.03 -26.27
N GLU A 367 37.09 25.39 -25.42
CA GLU A 367 36.74 24.11 -24.78
C GLU A 367 36.01 24.26 -23.42
N GLU A 368 35.86 25.47 -22.88
CA GLU A 368 35.32 25.70 -21.53
C GLU A 368 33.81 26.02 -21.46
N TRP A 369 33.09 25.99 -22.58
CA TRP A 369 31.68 26.41 -22.64
C TRP A 369 30.74 25.58 -21.76
N LEU A 370 30.99 24.26 -21.61
CA LEU A 370 30.22 23.39 -20.72
C LEU A 370 30.35 23.79 -19.26
N PHE A 371 31.56 24.19 -18.85
CA PHE A 371 31.82 24.65 -17.50
C PHE A 371 31.16 26.02 -17.23
N LEU A 372 31.12 26.90 -18.24
CA LEU A 372 30.35 28.14 -18.17
C LEU A 372 28.84 27.85 -18.00
N VAL A 373 28.26 26.99 -18.83
CA VAL A 373 26.83 26.64 -18.76
C VAL A 373 26.48 26.03 -17.40
N PHE A 374 27.32 25.10 -16.90
CA PHE A 374 27.15 24.49 -15.59
C PHE A 374 27.25 25.53 -14.46
N SER A 375 28.27 26.39 -14.47
CA SER A 375 28.44 27.41 -13.42
C SER A 375 27.34 28.46 -13.45
N MET A 376 26.85 28.88 -14.62
CA MET A 376 25.69 29.78 -14.74
C MET A 376 24.41 29.11 -14.23
N GLY A 377 24.18 27.84 -14.57
CA GLY A 377 23.05 27.05 -14.06
C GLY A 377 23.08 26.93 -12.53
N MET A 378 24.24 26.61 -11.95
CA MET A 378 24.44 26.55 -10.50
C MET A 378 24.28 27.91 -9.84
N THR A 379 24.76 28.99 -10.46
CA THR A 379 24.60 30.36 -9.95
C THR A 379 23.13 30.78 -9.94
N LEU A 380 22.34 30.43 -10.96
CA LEU A 380 20.90 30.70 -10.99
C LEU A 380 20.16 29.91 -9.90
N LEU A 381 20.48 28.62 -9.74
CA LEU A 381 19.90 27.76 -8.70
C LEU A 381 20.25 28.26 -7.29
N LEU A 382 21.53 28.57 -7.05
CA LEU A 382 22.03 29.08 -5.76
C LEU A 382 21.50 30.49 -5.48
N GLY A 383 21.39 31.35 -6.50
CA GLY A 383 20.83 32.69 -6.38
C GLY A 383 19.35 32.66 -6.01
N TRP A 384 18.58 31.76 -6.63
CA TRP A 384 17.17 31.54 -6.27
C TRP A 384 17.01 31.07 -4.82
N THR A 385 17.78 30.05 -4.42
CA THR A 385 17.73 29.50 -3.06
C THR A 385 18.25 30.49 -2.01
N ALA A 386 19.30 31.26 -2.30
CA ALA A 386 19.81 32.33 -1.45
C ALA A 386 18.78 33.45 -1.25
N ARG A 387 18.14 33.91 -2.34
CA ARG A 387 17.07 34.93 -2.27
C ARG A 387 15.90 34.46 -1.41
N TYR A 388 15.49 33.20 -1.55
CA TYR A 388 14.43 32.60 -0.74
C TYR A 388 14.80 32.58 0.76
N ARG A 389 16.01 32.10 1.09
CA ARG A 389 16.48 31.97 2.47
C ARG A 389 16.70 33.32 3.16
N VAL A 390 17.28 34.29 2.46
CA VAL A 390 17.47 35.67 2.98
C VAL A 390 16.13 36.31 3.29
N ARG A 391 15.13 36.16 2.42
CA ARG A 391 13.77 36.66 2.70
C ARG A 391 13.18 36.04 3.96
N ARG A 392 13.40 34.75 4.19
CA ARG A 392 12.91 34.03 5.38
C ARG A 392 13.58 34.52 6.67
N VAL A 393 14.90 34.73 6.67
CA VAL A 393 15.63 35.29 7.81
C VAL A 393 15.17 36.73 8.12
N LEU A 394 14.99 37.55 7.08
CA LEU A 394 14.52 38.92 7.24
C LEU A 394 13.07 38.99 7.75
N ALA A 395 12.20 38.07 7.31
CA ALA A 395 10.83 37.96 7.81
C ALA A 395 10.80 37.56 9.30
N ALA A 396 11.63 36.60 9.72
CA ALA A 396 11.72 36.18 11.13
C ALA A 396 12.25 37.27 12.07
N ARG A 397 13.11 38.17 11.59
CA ARG A 397 13.58 39.33 12.37
C ARG A 397 12.52 40.42 12.55
N ARG A 398 11.52 40.51 11.65
CA ARG A 398 10.44 41.51 11.75
C ARG A 398 9.35 41.12 12.76
N THR A 399 9.25 39.85 13.11
CA THR A 399 8.19 39.31 13.99
C THR A 399 8.65 39.09 15.43
N SER A 400 9.91 39.35 15.77
CA SER A 400 10.39 39.35 17.16
C SER A 400 10.37 40.79 17.70
N PRO A 401 9.39 41.19 18.54
CA PRO A 401 9.47 42.46 19.26
C PRO A 401 10.65 42.42 20.23
N SER A 402 11.45 43.49 20.20
CA SER A 402 12.56 43.76 21.12
C SER A 402 12.09 44.02 22.53
#